data_AF-A0A661N178-F1
#
_entry.id   AF-A0A661N178-F1
#
_cell.length_a   1.000
_cell.length_b   1.000
_cell.length_c   1.000
_cell.angle_alpha   90.00
_cell.angle_beta   90.00
_cell.angle_gamma   90.00
#
_symmetry.space_group_name_H-M   'P 1'
#
loop_
_entity.id
_entity.type
_entity.pdbx_description
1 polymer ?
#
loop_
_entity_poly.entity_id
_entity_poly.type
_entity_poly.pdbx_seq_one_letter_code
_entity_poly.pdbx_strand_id
1 'polypeptide(L)'
;KSKPGKTEGLFKQVAKCIRFLSANPYHPSLNTHEFHSLDHPYDPKGKVFEVFAQNKTPGAYRVFWCYGPDKEQITIIAINLCKCLQVPNTLAL
;
A
#
# COMPACT_ATOMS: atom_id res chain seq x y z
N LYS A 1 5.85 25.05 16.96
CA LYS A 1 5.97 23.58 16.69
C LYS A 1 6.89 23.41 15.48
N SER A 2 8.09 22.83 15.64
CA SER A 2 8.98 22.56 14.51
C SER A 2 8.32 21.63 13.50
N LYS A 3 8.55 21.86 12.21
CA LYS A 3 8.12 20.92 11.17
C LYS A 3 8.77 19.56 11.49
N PRO A 4 7.99 18.46 11.54
CA PRO A 4 8.57 17.14 11.75
C PRO A 4 9.60 16.85 10.65
N GLY A 5 10.66 16.13 11.01
CA GLY A 5 11.63 15.65 10.01
C GLY A 5 10.91 14.83 8.94
N LYS A 6 11.45 14.80 7.71
CA LYS A 6 10.83 14.14 6.55
C LYS A 6 10.39 12.69 6.85
N THR A 7 11.19 11.96 7.64
CA THR A 7 10.92 10.58 8.07
C THR A 7 9.78 10.48 9.08
N GLU A 8 9.69 11.42 10.03
CA GLU A 8 8.65 11.40 11.07
C GLU A 8 7.26 11.71 10.47
N GLY A 9 7.20 12.66 9.53
CA GLY A 9 5.97 12.96 8.79
C GLY A 9 5.49 11.74 7.97
N LEU A 10 6.42 11.04 7.33
CA LEU A 10 6.13 9.82 6.59
C LEU A 10 5.61 8.71 7.50
N PHE A 11 6.29 8.44 8.62
CA PHE A 11 5.88 7.41 9.56
C PHE A 11 4.43 7.65 10.04
N LYS A 12 4.08 8.90 10.35
CA LYS A 12 2.71 9.28 10.75
C LYS A 12 1.70 9.00 9.64
N GLN A 13 2.06 9.20 8.38
CA GLN A 13 1.17 8.95 7.24
C GLN A 13 0.97 7.45 7.00
N VAL A 14 2.04 6.65 7.05
CA VAL A 14 1.96 5.18 6.96
C VAL A 14 1.16 4.62 8.13
N ALA A 15 1.43 5.06 9.36
CA ALA A 15 0.67 4.65 10.54
C ALA A 15 -0.82 5.01 10.41
N LYS A 16 -1.15 6.20 9.91
CA LYS A 16 -2.54 6.60 9.65
C LYS A 16 -3.20 5.69 8.61
N CYS A 17 -2.48 5.36 7.54
CA CYS A 17 -2.94 4.43 6.51
C CYS A 17 -3.29 3.07 7.09
N ILE A 18 -2.39 2.47 7.88
CA ILE A 18 -2.61 1.17 8.52
C ILE A 18 -3.80 1.21 9.49
N ARG A 19 -3.95 2.30 10.27
CA ARG A 19 -5.10 2.46 11.17
C ARG A 19 -6.42 2.50 10.41
N PHE A 20 -6.47 3.19 9.27
CA PHE A 20 -7.66 3.17 8.42
C PHE A 20 -7.90 1.80 7.81
N LEU A 21 -6.84 1.12 7.36
CA LEU A 21 -6.93 -0.23 6.79
C LEU A 21 -7.55 -1.22 7.78
N SER A 22 -7.11 -1.18 9.05
CA SER A 22 -7.61 -2.03 10.11
C SER A 22 -9.06 -1.72 10.52
N ALA A 23 -9.52 -0.49 10.32
CA ALA A 23 -10.87 -0.07 10.70
C ALA A 23 -11.88 -0.24 9.57
N ASN A 24 -11.51 0.12 8.34
CA ASN A 24 -12.32 -0.01 7.14
C ASN A 24 -11.43 -0.06 5.89
N PRO A 25 -11.17 -1.26 5.33
CA PRO A 25 -10.33 -1.41 4.14
C PRO A 25 -10.92 -0.76 2.88
N TYR A 26 -12.23 -0.45 2.88
CA TYR A 26 -12.94 0.24 1.79
C TYR A 26 -13.07 1.76 2.01
N HIS A 27 -12.33 2.32 2.97
CA HIS A 27 -12.38 3.76 3.21
C HIS A 27 -11.93 4.53 1.94
N PRO A 28 -12.72 5.50 1.44
CA PRO A 28 -12.45 6.15 0.15
C PRO A 28 -11.12 6.90 0.10
N SER A 29 -10.54 7.24 1.25
CA SER A 29 -9.21 7.87 1.30
C SER A 29 -8.04 6.91 1.06
N LEU A 30 -8.25 5.59 1.15
CA LEU A 30 -7.19 4.60 1.00
C LEU A 30 -6.87 4.32 -0.48
N ASN A 31 -7.77 4.67 -1.41
CA ASN A 31 -7.58 4.46 -2.85
C ASN A 31 -6.98 3.07 -3.13
N THR A 32 -7.64 2.04 -2.61
CA THR A 32 -7.21 0.65 -2.69
C THR A 32 -7.40 0.15 -4.11
N HIS A 33 -6.35 -0.45 -4.69
CA HIS A 33 -6.38 -1.09 -5.99
C HIS A 33 -5.96 -2.55 -5.88
N GLU A 34 -6.53 -3.42 -6.71
CA GLU A 34 -6.08 -4.80 -6.82
C GLU A 34 -4.71 -4.83 -7.51
N PHE A 35 -3.77 -5.58 -6.95
CA PHE A 35 -2.42 -5.73 -7.46
C PHE A 35 -2.22 -7.15 -8.00
N HIS A 36 -2.06 -7.27 -9.31
CA HIS A 36 -2.01 -8.56 -9.99
C HIS A 36 -0.60 -9.14 -10.16
N SER A 37 0.45 -8.37 -9.91
CA SER A 37 1.83 -8.83 -10.09
C SER A 37 2.41 -9.55 -8.87
N LEU A 38 1.64 -9.72 -7.78
CA LEU A 38 2.08 -10.41 -6.57
C LEU A 38 1.04 -11.45 -6.18
N ASP A 39 1.50 -12.69 -6.05
CA ASP A 39 0.65 -13.80 -5.63
C ASP A 39 0.38 -13.74 -4.12
N HIS A 40 -0.84 -14.11 -3.74
CA HIS A 40 -1.24 -14.10 -2.36
C HIS A 40 -0.51 -15.20 -1.56
N PRO A 41 0.22 -14.86 -0.48
CA PRO A 41 1.16 -15.79 0.17
C PRO A 41 0.50 -17.00 0.85
N TYR A 42 -0.80 -16.92 1.19
CA TYR A 42 -1.52 -17.96 1.93
C TYR A 42 -2.63 -18.66 1.14
N ASP A 43 -3.04 -18.09 0.01
CA ASP A 43 -4.21 -18.55 -0.76
C ASP A 43 -3.90 -18.34 -2.24
N PRO A 44 -3.68 -19.40 -3.03
CA PRO A 44 -3.38 -19.28 -4.46
C PRO A 44 -4.46 -18.57 -5.29
N LYS A 45 -5.68 -18.45 -4.77
CA LYS A 45 -6.79 -17.71 -5.39
C LYS A 45 -7.05 -16.36 -4.74
N GLY A 46 -6.30 -16.04 -3.69
CA GLY A 46 -6.40 -14.81 -2.93
C GLY A 46 -5.92 -13.63 -3.73
N LYS A 47 -6.49 -12.45 -3.43
CA LYS A 47 -6.14 -11.20 -4.08
C LYS A 47 -5.22 -10.38 -3.19
N VAL A 48 -4.23 -9.75 -3.82
CA VAL A 48 -3.38 -8.76 -3.16
C VAL A 48 -3.87 -7.38 -3.54
N PHE A 49 -3.82 -6.46 -2.58
CA PHE A 49 -4.25 -5.10 -2.75
C PHE A 49 -3.09 -4.16 -2.45
N GLU A 50 -3.02 -3.07 -3.20
CA GLU A 50 -2.12 -1.95 -2.92
C GLU A 50 -2.91 -0.72 -2.49
N VAL A 51 -2.34 0.04 -1.56
CA VAL A 51 -2.89 1.30 -1.06
C VAL A 51 -1.77 2.32 -0.95
N PHE A 52 -2.10 3.57 -1.27
CA PHE A 52 -1.19 4.70 -1.17
C PHE A 52 -1.20 5.29 0.23
N ALA A 53 -0.06 5.26 0.93
CA ALA A 53 0.09 5.92 2.23
C ALA A 53 0.16 7.45 2.12
N GLN A 54 0.52 7.96 0.94
CA GLN A 54 0.62 9.39 0.64
C GLN A 54 -0.15 9.72 -0.63
N ASN A 55 -1.01 10.73 -0.58
CA ASN A 55 -1.73 11.19 -1.76
C ASN A 55 -0.93 12.28 -2.50
N LYS A 56 -1.01 12.31 -3.84
CA LYS A 56 -0.43 13.34 -4.71
C LYS A 56 1.06 13.65 -4.47
N THR A 57 1.88 12.63 -4.19
CA THR A 57 3.33 12.80 -3.97
C THR A 57 4.11 11.87 -4.92
N PRO A 58 5.06 12.38 -5.73
CA PRO A 58 5.93 11.53 -6.53
C PRO A 58 6.81 10.68 -5.60
N GLY A 59 6.80 9.36 -5.79
CA GLY A 59 7.47 8.42 -4.89
C GLY A 59 6.70 8.14 -3.60
N ALA A 60 5.36 8.22 -3.61
CA ALA A 60 4.55 7.83 -2.47
C ALA A 60 4.85 6.39 -2.02
N TYR A 61 4.80 6.17 -0.71
CA TYR A 61 4.85 4.84 -0.13
C TYR A 61 3.56 4.08 -0.44
N ARG A 62 3.72 2.82 -0.81
CA ARG A 62 2.62 1.87 -1.00
C ARG A 62 2.68 0.80 0.06
N VAL A 63 1.51 0.41 0.53
CA VAL A 63 1.34 -0.73 1.42
C VAL A 63 0.63 -1.82 0.63
N PHE A 64 1.25 -2.98 0.53
CA PHE A 64 0.68 -4.18 -0.06
C PHE A 64 0.12 -5.04 1.04
N TRP A 65 -1.12 -5.49 0.87
CA TRP A 65 -1.83 -6.25 1.90
C TRP A 65 -2.80 -7.24 1.27
N CYS A 66 -3.22 -8.21 2.06
CA CYS A 66 -4.20 -9.20 1.67
C CYS A 66 -5.06 -9.67 2.86
N TYR A 67 -6.13 -10.39 2.58
CA TYR A 67 -6.99 -10.98 3.61
C TYR A 67 -6.45 -12.35 4.04
N GLY A 68 -6.56 -12.70 5.32
CA GLY A 68 -6.07 -13.98 5.84
C GLY A 68 -4.67 -13.90 6.46
N PRO A 69 -4.11 -15.03 6.95
CA PRO A 69 -4.53 -16.42 6.66
C PRO A 69 -5.82 -16.88 7.35
N ASP A 70 -6.17 -16.31 8.50
CA ASP A 70 -7.41 -16.65 9.21
C ASP A 70 -8.57 -15.70 8.86
N LYS A 71 -9.79 -16.07 9.26
CA LYS A 71 -10.96 -15.21 9.10
C LYS A 71 -10.75 -13.86 9.81
N GLU A 72 -11.22 -12.80 9.14
CA GLU A 72 -11.20 -11.42 9.65
C GLU A 72 -9.80 -10.85 9.93
N GLN A 73 -8.74 -11.48 9.39
CA GLN A 73 -7.39 -10.95 9.45
C GLN A 73 -7.03 -10.20 8.16
N ILE A 74 -6.21 -9.16 8.34
CA ILE A 74 -5.53 -8.46 7.27
C ILE A 74 -4.03 -8.62 7.49
N THR A 75 -3.33 -9.16 6.49
CA THR A 75 -1.88 -9.29 6.51
C THR A 75 -1.25 -8.19 5.66
N ILE A 76 -0.28 -7.49 6.24
CA ILE A 76 0.59 -6.58 5.50
C ILE A 76 1.74 -7.39 4.90
N ILE A 77 1.83 -7.41 3.58
CA ILE A 77 2.85 -8.14 2.85
C ILE A 77 4.14 -7.31 2.78
N ALA A 78 4.02 -6.05 2.38
CA ALA A 78 5.17 -5.17 2.20
C ALA A 78 4.80 -3.70 2.31
N ILE A 79 5.75 -2.88 2.73
CA ILE A 79 5.68 -1.42 2.69
C ILE A 79 6.87 -0.94 1.87
N ASN A 80 6.62 -0.46 0.65
CA ASN A 80 7.68 -0.10 -0.28
C ASN A 80 7.56 1.35 -0.77
N LEU A 81 8.72 2.00 -0.87
CA LEU A 81 8.87 3.28 -1.56
C LEU A 81 8.81 3.01 -3.06
N CYS A 82 7.87 3.64 -3.76
CA CYS A 82 7.79 3.56 -5.22
C CYS A 82 8.95 4.34 -5.84
N LYS A 83 10.15 3.75 -5.88
CA LYS A 83 11.30 4.29 -6.61
C LYS A 83 11.53 3.59 -7.95
N CYS A 84 10.96 2.40 -8.18
CA CYS A 84 11.38 1.57 -9.32
C CYS A 84 10.34 0.54 -9.81
N LEU A 85 9.08 0.93 -10.02
CA LEU A 85 8.12 0.15 -10.83
C LEU A 85 7.55 0.93 -12.03
N GLN A 86 8.07 2.13 -12.30
CA GLN A 86 8.04 2.67 -13.66
C GLN A 86 9.21 2.03 -14.43
N VAL A 87 9.06 0.77 -14.83
CA VAL A 87 9.65 0.37 -16.11
C VAL A 87 8.92 1.23 -17.14
N PRO A 88 9.60 2.14 -17.86
CA PRO A 88 8.93 2.85 -18.94
C PRO A 88 8.47 1.79 -19.93
N ASN A 89 7.18 1.79 -20.27
CA ASN A 89 6.71 1.21 -21.51
C ASN A 89 7.42 1.97 -22.63
N THR A 90 8.62 1.53 -22.98
CA THR A 90 9.29 1.85 -24.24
C THR A 90 9.17 0.64 -25.13
N LEU A 91 7.94 0.38 -25.56
CA LEU A 91 7.63 -0.28 -26.82
C LEU A 91 6.51 0.54 -27.46
N ALA A 92 6.90 1.72 -27.95
CA ALA A 92 6.30 2.27 -29.14
C ALA A 92 7.21 1.79 -30.29
N LEU A 93 6.73 0.79 -31.03
CA LEU A 93 7.06 0.63 -32.45
C LEU A 93 6.09 1.49 -33.25
#